data_AF-A0A6I1E2E2-F1
#
_entry.id   AF-A0A6I1E2E2-F1
#
_cell.length_a   1.000
_cell.length_b   1.000
_cell.length_c   1.000
_cell.angle_alpha   90.00
_cell.angle_beta   90.00
_cell.angle_gamma   90.00
#
_symmetry.space_group_name_H-M   'P 1'
#
loop_
_entity.id
_entity.type
_entity.pdbx_description
1 polymer ?
#
loop_
_entity_poly.entity_id
_entity_poly.type
_entity_poly.pdbx_seq_one_letter_code
_entity_poly.pdbx_strand_id
1 'polypeptide(L)'
;MPLLIGLIGIIIAVYFFIMRARNAADIASDLLNAGNDVRLAARRFGFKHRAKTHPVENIEDPRVAIVSVASAFIELDDLPTADQRRNFMLQIQSVLDTNHEDAEELAVLGRWLSAQCQTPSAAITRITKRLYKIEGIQAFEPLLTLIKNTLETSDVELNDKQISALDDIKRGLRL
;
A
#
# COMPACT_ATOMS: atom_id res chain seq x y z
N MET A 1 41.11 -7.56 -17.74
CA MET A 1 39.68 -7.91 -17.90
C MET A 1 38.84 -7.96 -16.60
N PRO A 2 39.37 -8.03 -15.36
CA PRO A 2 38.52 -7.93 -14.15
C PRO A 2 38.18 -6.47 -13.76
N LEU A 3 39.04 -5.50 -14.11
CA LEU A 3 38.83 -4.07 -13.80
C LEU A 3 37.61 -3.47 -14.53
N LEU A 4 37.34 -3.90 -15.77
CA LEU A 4 36.17 -3.44 -16.53
C LEU A 4 34.86 -3.99 -15.96
N ILE A 5 34.86 -5.24 -15.49
CA ILE A 5 33.69 -5.86 -14.84
C ILE A 5 33.42 -5.19 -13.49
N GLY A 6 34.47 -4.91 -12.71
CA GLY A 6 34.36 -4.16 -11.45
C GLY A 6 33.80 -2.74 -11.65
N LEU A 7 34.24 -2.06 -12.71
CA LEU A 7 33.75 -0.72 -13.05
C LEU A 7 32.26 -0.73 -13.45
N ILE A 8 31.83 -1.72 -14.24
CA ILE A 8 30.42 -1.89 -14.60
C ILE A 8 29.56 -2.20 -13.38
N GLY A 9 30.05 -3.07 -12.48
CA GLY A 9 29.35 -3.37 -11.22
C GLY A 9 29.14 -2.14 -10.33
N ILE A 10 30.16 -1.27 -10.25
CA ILE A 10 30.06 0.00 -9.51
C ILE A 10 29.06 0.95 -10.18
N ILE A 11 29.07 1.06 -11.51
CA ILE A 11 28.13 1.92 -12.24
C ILE A 11 26.68 1.45 -12.04
N ILE A 12 26.43 0.14 -12.09
CA ILE A 12 25.09 -0.43 -11.86
C ILE A 12 24.65 -0.19 -10.40
N ALA A 13 25.54 -0.41 -9.43
CA ALA A 13 25.24 -0.17 -8.01
C ALA A 13 24.94 1.29 -7.72
N VAL A 14 25.72 2.22 -8.28
CA VAL A 14 25.51 3.66 -8.15
C VAL A 14 24.22 4.09 -8.83
N TYR A 15 23.93 3.58 -10.03
CA TYR A 15 22.67 3.85 -10.73
C TYR A 15 21.46 3.36 -9.93
N PHE A 16 21.50 2.14 -9.42
CA PHE A 16 20.45 1.57 -8.58
C PHE A 16 20.25 2.38 -7.29
N PHE A 17 21.34 2.79 -6.63
CA PHE A 17 21.27 3.59 -5.41
C PHE A 17 20.73 5.00 -5.66
N ILE A 18 21.09 5.64 -6.78
CA ILE A 18 20.56 6.95 -7.18
C ILE A 18 19.08 6.85 -7.54
N MET A 19 18.67 5.82 -8.28
CA MET A 19 17.26 5.60 -8.63
C MET A 19 16.42 5.34 -7.36
N ARG A 20 16.95 4.58 -6.40
CA ARG A 20 16.34 4.37 -5.08
C ARG A 20 16.24 5.65 -4.25
N ALA A 21 17.32 6.44 -4.20
CA ALA A 21 17.39 7.67 -3.41
C ALA A 21 16.47 8.77 -3.96
N ARG A 22 16.36 8.90 -5.28
CA ARG A 22 15.43 9.84 -5.92
C ARG A 22 13.97 9.46 -5.65
N ASN A 23 13.62 8.18 -5.72
CA ASN A 23 12.28 7.70 -5.37
C ASN A 23 11.94 7.89 -3.88
N ALA A 24 12.93 7.85 -2.99
CA ALA A 24 12.74 8.14 -1.56
C ALA A 24 12.58 9.64 -1.27
N ALA A 25 13.21 10.51 -2.07
CA ALA A 25 13.12 11.96 -1.93
C ALA A 25 11.73 12.51 -2.32
N ASP A 26 11.12 11.98 -3.39
CA ASP A 26 9.76 12.36 -3.81
C ASP A 26 8.71 12.01 -2.72
N ILE A 27 8.94 10.94 -1.96
CA ILE A 27 8.08 10.53 -0.83
C ILE A 27 8.23 11.47 0.37
N ALA A 28 9.42 12.02 0.61
CA ALA A 28 9.61 12.98 1.70
C ALA A 28 8.85 14.29 1.44
N SER A 29 8.74 14.73 0.18
CA SER A 29 7.86 15.85 -0.19
C SER A 29 6.38 15.52 -0.11
N ASP A 30 5.96 14.31 -0.50
CA ASP A 30 4.57 13.86 -0.36
C ASP A 30 4.18 13.74 1.12
N LEU A 31 5.07 13.26 1.99
CA LEU A 31 4.82 13.14 3.43
C LEU A 31 4.59 14.51 4.11
N LEU A 32 5.26 15.57 3.62
CA LEU A 32 5.13 16.93 4.13
C LEU A 32 3.83 17.61 3.68
N ASN A 33 3.32 17.28 2.48
CA ASN A 33 2.04 17.79 1.98
C ASN A 33 0.84 16.93 2.42
N ALA A 34 1.05 15.64 2.72
CA ALA A 34 0.01 14.67 3.07
C ALA A 34 -0.81 15.03 4.31
N GLY A 35 -0.34 15.92 5.20
CA GLY A 35 -1.07 16.24 6.43
C GLY A 35 -2.46 16.83 6.19
N ASN A 36 -2.61 17.72 5.20
CA ASN A 36 -3.91 18.27 4.85
C ASN A 36 -4.75 17.30 4.01
N ASP A 37 -4.11 16.60 3.07
CA ASP A 37 -4.79 15.68 2.15
C ASP A 37 -5.33 14.46 2.89
N VAL A 38 -4.57 13.90 3.84
CA VAL A 38 -5.03 12.85 4.76
C VAL A 38 -6.21 13.33 5.60
N ARG A 39 -6.21 14.60 6.06
CA ARG A 39 -7.32 15.13 6.86
C ARG A 39 -8.59 15.31 6.05
N LEU A 40 -8.47 15.75 4.79
CA LEU A 40 -9.59 15.88 3.87
C LEU A 40 -10.14 14.49 3.50
N ALA A 41 -9.26 13.56 3.12
CA ALA A 41 -9.61 12.17 2.84
C ALA A 41 -10.29 11.48 4.03
N ALA A 42 -9.71 11.61 5.21
CA ALA A 42 -10.29 11.09 6.45
C ALA A 42 -11.71 11.64 6.66
N ARG A 43 -11.93 12.93 6.43
CA ARG A 43 -13.25 13.54 6.55
C ARG A 43 -14.24 13.00 5.51
N ARG A 44 -13.83 12.82 4.26
CA ARG A 44 -14.67 12.33 3.14
C ARG A 44 -15.14 10.89 3.39
N PHE A 45 -14.26 10.02 3.87
CA PHE A 45 -14.58 8.62 4.18
C PHE A 45 -15.07 8.39 5.62
N GLY A 46 -15.53 9.45 6.30
CA GLY A 46 -16.15 9.36 7.63
C GLY A 46 -15.20 8.97 8.76
N PHE A 47 -13.88 8.95 8.52
CA PHE A 47 -12.88 8.61 9.52
C PHE A 47 -12.82 9.66 10.62
N LYS A 48 -13.22 9.26 11.84
CA LYS A 48 -13.15 10.10 13.03
C LYS A 48 -12.10 9.56 13.97
N HIS A 49 -11.02 10.34 14.14
CA HIS A 49 -10.01 10.02 15.14
C HIS A 49 -10.62 10.04 16.55
N ARG A 50 -10.56 8.92 17.27
CA ARG A 50 -10.95 8.82 18.68
C ARG A 50 -9.70 8.79 19.55
N ALA A 51 -9.68 9.59 20.60
CA ALA A 51 -8.56 9.59 21.54
C ALA A 51 -8.40 8.20 22.19
N LYS A 52 -7.15 7.78 22.41
CA LYS A 52 -6.77 6.51 23.07
C LYS A 52 -7.06 5.22 22.28
N THR A 53 -7.46 5.30 21.01
CA THR A 53 -7.52 4.14 20.11
C THR A 53 -6.53 4.27 18.97
N HIS A 54 -6.02 3.14 18.47
CA HIS A 54 -5.18 3.14 17.29
C HIS A 54 -6.00 3.58 16.07
N PRO A 55 -5.47 4.42 15.15
CA PRO A 55 -6.21 4.94 14.00
C PRO A 55 -6.98 3.87 13.20
N VAL A 56 -6.34 2.73 12.94
CA VAL A 56 -6.95 1.58 12.24
C VAL A 56 -8.26 1.09 12.87
N GLU A 57 -8.44 1.21 14.19
CA GLU A 57 -9.70 0.78 14.83
C GLU A 57 -10.90 1.67 14.47
N ASN A 58 -10.64 2.88 13.98
CA ASN A 58 -11.65 3.87 13.60
C ASN A 58 -12.01 3.81 12.11
N ILE A 59 -11.50 2.84 11.34
CA ILE A 59 -11.89 2.63 9.95
C ILE A 59 -13.32 2.10 9.91
N GLU A 60 -14.23 2.84 9.28
CA GLU A 60 -15.65 2.45 9.12
C GLU A 60 -15.98 2.09 7.67
N ASP A 61 -15.28 2.64 6.68
CA ASP A 61 -15.43 2.32 5.26
C ASP A 61 -14.54 1.12 4.85
N PRO A 62 -15.10 0.01 4.33
CA PRO A 62 -14.36 -1.14 3.82
C PRO A 62 -13.31 -0.80 2.76
N ARG A 63 -13.61 0.17 1.87
CA ARG A 63 -12.71 0.59 0.78
C ARG A 63 -11.41 1.15 1.34
N VAL A 64 -11.49 1.94 2.42
CA VAL A 64 -10.32 2.46 3.12
C VAL A 64 -9.45 1.32 3.63
N ALA A 65 -10.04 0.32 4.29
CA ALA A 65 -9.31 -0.83 4.79
C ALA A 65 -8.69 -1.68 3.66
N ILE A 66 -9.42 -1.92 2.57
CA ILE A 66 -8.91 -2.65 1.39
C ILE A 66 -7.69 -1.95 0.80
N VAL A 67 -7.80 -0.65 0.51
CA VAL A 67 -6.70 0.14 -0.07
C VAL A 67 -5.52 0.24 0.90
N SER A 68 -5.77 0.32 2.21
CA SER A 68 -4.70 0.34 3.22
C SER A 68 -3.93 -0.98 3.27
N VAL A 69 -4.62 -2.13 3.22
CA VAL A 69 -3.97 -3.45 3.19
C VAL A 69 -3.20 -3.63 1.88
N ALA A 70 -3.80 -3.26 0.75
CA ALA A 70 -3.13 -3.35 -0.56
C ALA A 70 -1.89 -2.45 -0.62
N SER A 71 -1.95 -1.23 -0.08
CA SER A 71 -0.80 -0.32 0.02
C SER A 71 0.33 -0.96 0.85
N ALA A 72 0.00 -1.49 2.03
CA ALA A 72 0.96 -2.19 2.87
C ALA A 72 1.55 -3.44 2.20
N PHE A 73 0.74 -4.18 1.42
CA PHE A 73 1.19 -5.37 0.70
C PHE A 73 2.23 -5.03 -0.37
N ILE A 74 1.98 -3.98 -1.15
CA ILE A 74 2.91 -3.53 -2.19
C ILE A 74 4.24 -3.06 -1.57
N GLU A 75 4.21 -2.48 -0.37
CA GLU A 75 5.38 -1.99 0.37
C GLU A 75 6.20 -3.10 1.10
N LEU A 76 5.78 -4.37 1.07
CA LEU A 76 6.49 -5.46 1.77
C LEU A 76 7.89 -5.76 1.21
N ASP A 77 8.06 -5.59 -0.10
CA ASP A 77 9.33 -5.82 -0.78
C ASP A 77 10.21 -4.58 -0.67
N ASP A 78 9.76 -3.53 -1.34
CA ASP A 78 10.43 -2.26 -1.51
C ASP A 78 9.41 -1.16 -1.83
N LEU A 79 9.90 0.06 -2.07
CA LEU A 79 9.06 1.16 -2.54
C LEU A 79 8.40 0.82 -3.89
N PRO A 80 7.10 1.10 -4.06
CA PRO A 80 6.39 0.83 -5.31
C PRO A 80 6.99 1.62 -6.48
N THR A 81 7.11 0.98 -7.64
CA THR A 81 7.54 1.61 -8.88
C THR A 81 6.51 2.63 -9.39
N ALA A 82 6.91 3.55 -10.29
CA ALA A 82 5.99 4.52 -10.86
C ALA A 82 4.82 3.86 -11.62
N ASP A 83 5.09 2.75 -12.33
CA ASP A 83 4.08 1.98 -13.03
C ASP A 83 3.13 1.26 -12.07
N GLN A 84 3.66 0.65 -11.00
CA GLN A 84 2.82 0.07 -9.94
C GLN A 84 1.94 1.13 -9.29
N ARG A 85 2.44 2.33 -9.01
CA ARG A 85 1.62 3.43 -8.44
C ARG A 85 0.51 3.88 -9.39
N ARG A 86 0.82 4.07 -10.66
CA ARG A 86 -0.17 4.46 -11.69
C ARG A 86 -1.23 3.38 -11.87
N ASN A 87 -0.81 2.12 -11.91
CA ASN A 87 -1.73 1.00 -12.04
C ASN A 87 -2.57 0.84 -10.77
N PHE A 88 -1.99 0.95 -9.58
CA PHE A 88 -2.71 0.94 -8.31
C PHE A 88 -3.88 1.94 -8.31
N MET A 89 -3.64 3.17 -8.78
CA MET A 89 -4.66 4.20 -8.92
C MET A 89 -5.79 3.84 -9.90
N LEU A 90 -5.47 3.17 -11.01
CA LEU A 90 -6.48 2.69 -11.96
C LEU A 90 -7.29 1.52 -11.37
N GLN A 91 -6.63 0.62 -10.65
CA GLN A 91 -7.27 -0.53 -10.04
C GLN A 91 -8.16 -0.13 -8.86
N ILE A 92 -7.81 0.88 -8.07
CA ILE A 92 -8.72 1.42 -7.03
C ILE A 92 -10.04 1.89 -7.66
N GLN A 93 -9.97 2.64 -8.77
CA GLN A 93 -11.15 3.12 -9.48
C GLN A 93 -12.00 1.96 -10.02
N SER A 94 -11.35 1.01 -10.70
CA SER A 94 -12.04 -0.11 -11.34
C SER A 94 -12.60 -1.15 -10.36
N VAL A 95 -11.88 -1.47 -9.29
CA VAL A 95 -12.27 -2.54 -8.35
C VAL A 95 -13.26 -2.03 -7.30
N LEU A 96 -13.14 -0.77 -6.88
CA LEU A 96 -13.97 -0.20 -5.82
C LEU A 96 -15.07 0.73 -6.33
N ASP A 97 -15.23 0.84 -7.65
CA ASP A 97 -16.20 1.72 -8.33
C ASP A 97 -16.11 3.16 -7.82
N THR A 98 -14.92 3.74 -7.91
CA THR A 98 -14.63 5.10 -7.44
C THR A 98 -14.17 5.99 -8.59
N ASN A 99 -14.46 7.29 -8.47
CA ASN A 99 -13.86 8.28 -9.39
C ASN A 99 -12.38 8.50 -9.03
N HIS A 100 -11.67 9.21 -9.91
CA HIS A 100 -10.24 9.47 -9.75
C HIS A 100 -9.89 10.18 -8.45
N GLU A 101 -10.68 11.18 -8.05
CA GLU A 101 -10.45 11.96 -6.83
C GLU A 101 -10.63 11.11 -5.56
N ASP A 102 -11.71 10.34 -5.49
CA ASP A 102 -11.96 9.37 -4.40
C ASP A 102 -10.83 8.35 -4.31
N ALA A 103 -10.33 7.87 -5.45
CA ALA A 103 -9.23 6.92 -5.49
C ALA A 103 -7.93 7.53 -4.96
N GLU A 104 -7.65 8.80 -5.26
CA GLU A 104 -6.44 9.49 -4.79
C GLU A 104 -6.48 9.66 -3.27
N GLU A 105 -7.63 10.10 -2.77
CA GLU A 105 -7.85 10.24 -1.33
C GLU A 105 -7.78 8.90 -0.59
N LEU A 106 -8.35 7.82 -1.17
CA LEU A 106 -8.24 6.47 -0.63
C LEU A 106 -6.78 6.00 -0.57
N ALA A 107 -6.00 6.24 -1.63
CA ALA A 107 -4.59 5.85 -1.70
C ALA A 107 -3.75 6.61 -0.66
N VAL A 108 -3.96 7.92 -0.52
CA VAL A 108 -3.30 8.78 0.47
C VAL A 108 -3.64 8.33 1.89
N LEU A 109 -4.93 8.15 2.20
CA LEU A 109 -5.38 7.70 3.52
C LEU A 109 -4.89 6.29 3.84
N GLY A 110 -4.93 5.39 2.86
CA GLY A 110 -4.53 4.00 3.02
C GLY A 110 -3.04 3.86 3.33
N ARG A 111 -2.19 4.61 2.63
CA ARG A 111 -0.76 4.70 2.93
C ARG A 111 -0.50 5.28 4.31
N TRP A 112 -1.19 6.36 4.67
CA TRP A 112 -1.05 6.95 6.01
C TRP A 112 -1.42 5.96 7.11
N LEU A 113 -2.52 5.22 6.96
CA LEU A 113 -2.95 4.18 7.90
C LEU A 113 -1.94 3.03 8.02
N SER A 114 -1.38 2.58 6.89
CA SER A 114 -0.29 1.60 6.88
C SER A 114 0.90 2.09 7.70
N ALA A 115 1.33 3.34 7.48
CA ALA A 115 2.45 3.95 8.21
C ALA A 115 2.22 4.07 9.73
N GLN A 116 0.96 4.14 10.19
CA GLN A 116 0.66 4.14 11.63
C GLN A 116 0.99 2.81 12.32
N CYS A 117 1.11 1.72 11.56
CA CYS A 117 1.33 0.38 12.11
C CYS A 117 2.81 -0.01 12.26
N GLN A 118 3.74 0.95 12.10
CA GLN A 118 5.21 0.81 12.18
C GLN A 118 5.85 -0.05 11.09
N THR A 119 5.26 -1.18 10.71
CA THR A 119 5.76 -2.06 9.65
C THR A 119 4.63 -2.49 8.71
N PRO A 120 4.92 -2.76 7.41
CA PRO A 120 3.90 -3.21 6.47
C PRO A 120 3.25 -4.54 6.89
N SER A 121 4.01 -5.50 7.43
CA SER A 121 3.46 -6.78 7.93
C SER A 121 2.51 -6.58 9.12
N ALA A 122 2.83 -5.67 10.04
CA ALA A 122 1.96 -5.33 11.15
C ALA A 122 0.69 -4.60 10.67
N ALA A 123 0.82 -3.73 9.66
CA ALA A 123 -0.30 -3.07 9.00
C ALA A 123 -1.28 -4.09 8.41
N ILE A 124 -0.79 -5.02 7.60
CA ILE A 124 -1.60 -6.09 6.99
C ILE A 124 -2.34 -6.88 8.07
N THR A 125 -1.62 -7.36 9.10
CA THR A 125 -2.24 -8.13 10.18
C THR A 125 -3.34 -7.35 10.90
N ARG A 126 -3.09 -6.08 11.23
CA ARG A 126 -4.04 -5.27 12.02
C ARG A 126 -5.23 -4.82 11.19
N ILE A 127 -4.98 -4.31 10.00
CA ILE A 127 -6.01 -3.75 9.13
C ILE A 127 -6.87 -4.87 8.56
N THR A 128 -6.32 -6.03 8.19
CA THR A 128 -7.14 -7.16 7.74
C THR A 128 -8.09 -7.64 8.85
N LYS A 129 -7.65 -7.67 10.11
CA LYS A 129 -8.54 -7.97 11.25
C LYS A 129 -9.65 -6.93 11.40
N ARG A 130 -9.38 -5.66 11.12
CA ARG A 130 -10.41 -4.61 11.10
C ARG A 130 -11.35 -4.78 9.91
N LEU A 131 -10.82 -5.05 8.72
CA LEU A 131 -11.56 -5.30 7.48
C LEU A 131 -12.55 -6.45 7.66
N TYR A 132 -12.12 -7.55 8.28
CA TYR A 132 -13.00 -8.67 8.63
C TYR A 132 -14.15 -8.26 9.56
N LYS A 133 -13.93 -7.33 10.50
CA LYS A 133 -14.99 -6.88 11.42
C LYS A 133 -16.03 -6.00 10.73
N ILE A 134 -15.68 -5.31 9.65
CA ILE A 134 -16.58 -4.36 8.97
C ILE A 134 -17.28 -4.98 7.76
N GLU A 135 -16.58 -5.81 6.99
CA GLU A 135 -17.06 -6.37 5.72
C GLU A 135 -17.08 -7.91 5.71
N GLY A 136 -16.37 -8.54 6.65
CA GLY A 136 -16.28 -9.99 6.73
C GLY A 136 -15.47 -10.59 5.57
N ILE A 137 -15.88 -11.78 5.13
CA ILE A 137 -15.20 -12.57 4.10
C ILE A 137 -15.34 -11.93 2.71
N GLN A 138 -16.40 -11.13 2.49
CA GLN A 138 -16.71 -10.52 1.19
C GLN A 138 -15.59 -9.57 0.72
N ALA A 139 -14.81 -9.01 1.65
CA ALA A 139 -13.67 -8.16 1.33
C ALA A 139 -12.49 -8.89 0.67
N PHE A 140 -12.45 -10.22 0.69
CA PHE A 140 -11.31 -10.98 0.19
C PHE A 140 -11.10 -10.83 -1.32
N GLU A 141 -12.20 -10.97 -2.08
CA GLU A 141 -12.16 -10.89 -3.53
C GLU A 141 -11.68 -9.51 -4.02
N PRO A 142 -12.28 -8.37 -3.61
CA PRO A 142 -11.83 -7.06 -4.07
C PRO A 142 -10.41 -6.74 -3.61
N LEU A 143 -10.01 -7.18 -2.41
CA LEU A 143 -8.63 -7.01 -1.93
C LEU A 143 -7.63 -7.79 -2.80
N LEU A 144 -7.91 -9.06 -3.08
CA LEU A 144 -7.02 -9.88 -3.91
C LEU A 144 -6.98 -9.38 -5.35
N THR A 145 -8.12 -8.99 -5.92
CA THR A 145 -8.21 -8.46 -7.27
C THR A 145 -7.41 -7.17 -7.39
N LEU A 146 -7.52 -6.26 -6.41
CA LEU A 146 -6.72 -5.04 -6.35
C LEU A 146 -5.21 -5.34 -6.28
N ILE A 147 -4.78 -6.25 -5.40
CA ILE A 147 -3.35 -6.62 -5.25
C ILE A 147 -2.81 -7.24 -6.55
N LYS A 148 -3.52 -8.24 -7.10
CA LYS A 148 -3.07 -8.97 -8.30
C LYS A 148 -2.96 -8.04 -9.48
N ASN A 149 -4.02 -7.31 -9.81
CA ASN A 149 -4.03 -6.44 -10.98
C ASN A 149 -2.97 -5.33 -10.88
N THR A 150 -2.67 -4.86 -9.66
CA THR A 150 -1.62 -3.85 -9.44
C THR A 150 -0.22 -4.41 -9.72
N LEU A 151 0.02 -5.68 -9.37
CA LEU A 151 1.31 -6.33 -9.52
C LEU A 151 1.52 -6.93 -10.91
N GLU A 152 0.46 -7.27 -11.64
CA GLU A 152 0.50 -7.84 -13.01
C GLU A 152 1.29 -7.00 -14.02
N THR A 153 1.42 -5.68 -13.80
CA THR A 153 2.27 -4.81 -14.65
C THR A 153 3.76 -5.01 -14.43
N SER A 154 4.16 -5.81 -13.44
CA SER A 154 5.55 -6.15 -13.14
C SER A 154 5.73 -7.61 -13.50
N ASP A 155 6.67 -7.94 -14.40
CA ASP A 155 7.12 -9.33 -14.66
C ASP A 155 7.86 -9.96 -13.46
N VAL A 156 7.59 -9.47 -12.24
CA VAL A 156 8.28 -9.82 -11.01
C VAL A 156 7.37 -10.74 -10.21
N GLU A 157 7.84 -11.98 -10.00
CA GLU A 157 7.17 -12.94 -9.13
C GLU A 157 7.08 -12.41 -7.69
N LEU A 158 6.03 -12.82 -6.97
CA LEU A 158 5.85 -12.46 -5.57
C LEU A 158 7.03 -12.98 -4.73
N ASN A 159 7.58 -12.12 -3.88
CA ASN A 159 8.65 -12.53 -2.97
C ASN A 159 8.09 -13.32 -1.76
N ASP A 160 8.98 -13.93 -0.98
CA ASP A 160 8.61 -14.74 0.20
C ASP A 160 7.77 -13.96 1.23
N LYS A 161 8.02 -12.65 1.39
CA LYS A 161 7.27 -11.81 2.33
C LYS A 161 5.83 -11.60 1.86
N GLN A 162 5.63 -11.37 0.57
CA GLN A 162 4.33 -11.19 -0.06
C GLN A 162 3.54 -12.50 -0.04
N ILE A 163 4.18 -13.63 -0.31
CA ILE A 163 3.56 -14.96 -0.19
C ILE A 163 3.10 -15.20 1.25
N SER A 164 3.97 -14.98 2.24
CA SER A 164 3.59 -15.11 3.66
C SER A 164 2.46 -14.15 4.05
N ALA A 165 2.45 -12.94 3.49
CA ALA A 165 1.41 -11.97 3.75
C ALA A 165 0.04 -12.35 3.15
N LEU A 166 0.00 -13.07 2.01
CA LEU A 166 -1.25 -13.62 1.49
C LEU A 166 -1.87 -14.62 2.48
N ASP A 167 -1.05 -15.43 3.15
CA ASP A 167 -1.53 -16.35 4.18
C ASP A 167 -1.98 -15.62 5.45
N ASP A 168 -1.31 -14.53 5.83
CA ASP A 168 -1.78 -13.64 6.90
C ASP A 168 -3.12 -13.00 6.56
N ILE A 169 -3.34 -12.59 5.31
CA ILE A 169 -4.62 -12.03 4.84
C ILE A 169 -5.73 -13.08 4.94
N LYS A 170 -5.51 -14.30 4.41
CA LYS A 170 -6.48 -15.41 4.51
C LYS A 170 -6.84 -15.70 5.97
N ARG A 171 -5.83 -15.85 6.83
CA ARG A 171 -6.02 -16.07 8.27
C ARG A 171 -6.78 -14.93 8.93
N GLY A 172 -6.48 -13.67 8.57
CA GLY A 172 -7.16 -12.49 9.08
C GLY A 172 -8.64 -12.41 8.69
N LEU A 173 -8.98 -12.90 7.49
CA LEU A 173 -10.34 -12.98 6.96
C LEU A 173 -11.06 -14.29 7.31
N ARG A 174 -10.39 -15.20 8.04
CA ARG A 174 -10.90 -16.53 8.45
C ARG A 174 -11.28 -17.43 7.27
N LEU A 175 -10.42 -17.44 6.25
CA LEU A 175 -10.45 -18.36 5.12
C LEU A 175 -9.51 -19.54 5.32
#